data_AF-A0AA43BZ93-F1
#
_entry.id   AF-A0AA43BZ93-F1
#
_cell.length_a   1.000
_cell.length_b   1.000
_cell.length_c   1.000
_cell.angle_alpha   90.00
_cell.angle_beta   90.00
_cell.angle_gamma   90.00
#
_symmetry.space_group_name_H-M   'P 1'
#
loop_
_entity.id
_entity.type
_entity.pdbx_description
1 polymer ?
#
loop_
_entity_poly.entity_id
_entity_poly.type
_entity_poly.pdbx_seq_one_letter_code
_entity_poly.pdbx_strand_id
1 'polypeptide(L)'
;MAQKKSTSDADVQNVLMDVVEVQLAAFRAGIDFWSAWVEQASKFSEDAGSRLGEIRRNPSDANRLLMEIGEASRVSLRAMTDLPRQAAERFIEELGKSEQSRASGKKGAARPKAKRSVRAKP
;
A
#
# COMPACT_ATOMS: atom_id res chain seq x y z
N MET A 1 31.93 12.94 37.54
CA MET A 1 30.59 12.56 37.05
C MET A 1 30.55 12.78 35.55
N ALA A 2 30.73 11.72 34.76
CA ALA A 2 30.87 11.82 33.31
C ALA A 2 30.04 10.73 32.63
N GLN A 3 28.91 11.11 32.03
CA GLN A 3 28.34 10.47 30.84
C GLN A 3 27.08 11.23 30.41
N LYS A 4 27.25 12.21 29.54
CA LYS A 4 26.19 12.72 28.67
C LYS A 4 26.85 13.30 27.42
N LYS A 5 26.60 12.65 26.27
CA LYS A 5 26.78 13.09 24.86
C LYS A 5 27.50 12.04 24.01
N SER A 6 26.79 10.96 23.71
CA SER A 6 27.01 10.19 22.46
C SER A 6 25.68 9.99 21.71
N THR A 7 24.65 10.77 22.05
CA THR A 7 23.26 10.69 21.58
C THR A 7 22.98 11.65 20.40
N SER A 8 24.00 12.03 19.61
CA SER A 8 23.87 13.19 18.71
C SER A 8 23.62 12.83 17.25
N ASP A 9 24.41 11.93 16.66
CA ASP A 9 24.40 11.79 15.19
C ASP A 9 23.72 10.50 14.73
N ALA A 10 23.96 9.38 15.41
CA ALA A 10 23.32 8.10 15.07
C ALA A 10 21.80 8.16 15.28
N ASP A 11 21.34 8.83 16.32
CA ASP A 11 19.91 8.98 16.60
C ASP A 11 19.23 9.92 15.59
N VAL A 12 19.90 11.00 15.18
CA VAL A 12 19.41 11.91 14.13
C VAL A 12 19.37 11.20 12.78
N GLN A 13 20.39 10.40 12.44
CA GLN A 13 20.41 9.62 11.21
C GLN A 13 19.26 8.59 11.18
N ASN A 14 18.98 7.90 12.29
CA ASN A 14 17.88 6.95 12.38
C ASN A 14 16.52 7.66 12.21
N VAL A 15 16.32 8.81 12.86
CA VAL A 15 15.09 9.61 12.70
C VAL A 15 14.91 10.07 11.26
N LEU A 16 15.98 10.52 10.59
CA LEU A 16 15.91 10.91 9.18
C LEU A 16 15.57 9.73 8.28
N MET A 17 16.13 8.54 8.54
CA MET A 17 15.77 7.32 7.81
C MET A 17 14.31 6.94 8.04
N ASP A 18 13.80 7.04 9.26
CA ASP A 18 12.39 6.77 9.59
C ASP A 18 11.46 7.72 8.83
N VAL A 19 11.78 9.01 8.78
CA VAL A 19 11.00 10.01 8.03
C VAL A 19 10.98 9.67 6.54
N VAL A 20 12.12 9.29 5.96
CA VAL A 20 12.19 8.90 4.54
C VAL A 20 11.37 7.63 4.28
N GLU A 21 11.43 6.63 5.15
CA GLU A 21 10.63 5.40 5.02
C GLU A 21 9.12 5.70 5.10
N VAL A 22 8.69 6.55 6.03
CA VAL A 22 7.29 7.00 6.14
C VAL A 22 6.86 7.75 4.88
N GLN A 23 7.70 8.67 4.37
CA GLN A 23 7.39 9.41 3.15
C GLN A 23 7.26 8.49 1.93
N LEU A 24 8.16 7.51 1.79
CA LEU A 24 8.10 6.53 0.71
C LEU A 24 6.85 5.66 0.80
N ALA A 25 6.49 5.20 2.00
CA ALA A 25 5.24 4.46 2.22
C ALA A 25 4.01 5.30 1.86
N ALA A 26 4.01 6.59 2.23
CA ALA A 26 2.93 7.52 1.89
C ALA A 26 2.82 7.73 0.38
N PHE A 27 3.94 7.89 -0.33
CA PHE A 27 3.93 8.02 -1.79
C PHE A 27 3.41 6.75 -2.46
N ARG A 28 3.82 5.56 -1.99
CA ARG A 28 3.32 4.28 -2.54
C ARG A 28 1.80 4.16 -2.37
N ALA A 29 1.31 4.35 -1.15
CA ALA A 29 -0.12 4.30 -0.87
C ALA A 29 -0.91 5.36 -1.65
N GLY A 30 -0.34 6.55 -1.82
CA GLY A 30 -0.93 7.62 -2.63
C GLY A 30 -0.99 7.27 -4.12
N ILE A 31 0.08 6.69 -4.68
CA ILE A 31 0.09 6.21 -6.07
C ILE A 31 -0.98 5.15 -6.26
N ASP A 32 -1.04 4.15 -5.39
CA ASP A 32 -2.04 3.07 -5.47
C ASP A 32 -3.47 3.62 -5.41
N PHE A 33 -3.72 4.58 -4.50
CA PHE A 33 -5.00 5.28 -4.41
C PHE A 33 -5.39 5.94 -5.74
N TRP A 34 -4.51 6.79 -6.29
CA TRP A 34 -4.82 7.52 -7.52
C TRP A 34 -4.95 6.59 -8.72
N SER A 35 -4.13 5.55 -8.81
CA SER A 35 -4.23 4.53 -9.85
C SER A 35 -5.58 3.81 -9.80
N ALA A 36 -6.01 3.35 -8.63
CA ALA A 36 -7.29 2.69 -8.46
C ALA A 36 -8.47 3.65 -8.72
N TRP A 37 -8.34 4.92 -8.32
CA TRP A 37 -9.35 5.95 -8.58
C TRP A 37 -9.53 6.18 -10.09
N VAL A 38 -8.42 6.36 -10.82
CA VAL A 38 -8.44 6.53 -12.28
C VAL A 38 -9.04 5.30 -12.96
N GLU A 39 -8.66 4.10 -12.56
CA GLU A 39 -9.21 2.85 -13.11
C GLU A 39 -10.73 2.78 -12.95
N GLN A 40 -11.24 3.10 -11.75
CA GLN A 40 -12.67 3.06 -11.46
C GLN A 40 -13.44 4.14 -12.24
N ALA A 41 -12.85 5.33 -12.40
CA ALA A 41 -13.42 6.41 -13.18
C ALA A 41 -13.49 6.08 -14.68
N SER A 42 -12.41 5.49 -15.23
CA SER A 42 -12.36 5.04 -16.61
C SER A 42 -13.42 3.97 -16.90
N LYS A 43 -13.54 2.94 -16.05
CA LYS A 43 -14.56 1.89 -16.19
C LYS A 43 -15.99 2.47 -16.26
N PHE A 44 -16.31 3.41 -15.39
CA PHE A 44 -17.62 4.07 -15.43
C PHE A 44 -17.80 4.90 -16.70
N SER A 45 -16.80 5.67 -17.12
CA SER A 45 -16.86 6.48 -18.34
C SER A 45 -17.08 5.63 -19.58
N GLU A 46 -16.40 4.49 -19.69
CA GLU A 46 -16.55 3.56 -20.82
C GLU A 46 -17.94 2.93 -20.83
N ASP A 47 -18.41 2.40 -19.70
CA ASP A 47 -19.73 1.76 -19.59
C ASP A 47 -20.86 2.76 -19.86
N ALA A 48 -20.80 3.95 -19.26
CA ALA A 48 -21.77 5.01 -19.50
C ALA A 48 -21.75 5.48 -20.96
N GLY A 49 -20.55 5.64 -21.55
CA GLY A 49 -20.39 6.01 -22.95
C GLY A 49 -20.99 4.97 -23.90
N SER A 50 -20.75 3.68 -23.66
CA SER A 50 -21.31 2.58 -24.43
C SER A 50 -22.85 2.61 -24.40
N ARG A 51 -23.43 2.70 -23.20
CA ARG A 51 -24.89 2.74 -22.98
C ARG A 51 -25.53 3.97 -23.61
N LEU A 52 -24.92 5.15 -23.48
CA LEU A 52 -25.39 6.35 -24.17
C LEU A 52 -25.34 6.20 -25.70
N GLY A 53 -24.33 5.51 -26.23
CA GLY A 53 -24.25 5.13 -27.63
C GLY A 53 -25.38 4.21 -28.06
N GLU A 54 -25.75 3.24 -27.23
CA GLU A 54 -26.90 2.35 -27.46
C GLU A 54 -28.23 3.10 -27.42
N ILE A 55 -28.43 4.03 -26.48
CA ILE A 55 -29.62 4.89 -26.43
C ILE A 55 -29.81 5.67 -27.74
N ARG A 56 -28.71 6.21 -28.28
CA ARG A 56 -28.74 6.96 -29.55
C ARG A 56 -29.11 6.07 -30.74
N ARG A 57 -28.77 4.77 -30.70
CA ARG A 57 -29.10 3.80 -31.75
C ARG A 57 -30.52 3.25 -31.60
N ASN A 58 -30.94 2.98 -30.36
CA ASN A 58 -32.21 2.35 -30.01
C ASN A 58 -32.94 3.15 -28.92
N PRO A 59 -33.68 4.22 -29.28
CA PRO A 59 -34.34 5.08 -28.30
C PRO A 59 -35.42 4.38 -27.46
N SER A 60 -35.95 3.24 -27.93
CA SER A 60 -36.95 2.44 -27.21
C SER A 60 -36.47 1.94 -25.86
N ASP A 61 -35.15 1.72 -25.71
CA ASP A 61 -34.55 1.19 -24.47
C ASP A 61 -33.99 2.31 -23.57
N ALA A 62 -34.21 3.58 -23.93
CA ALA A 62 -33.59 4.74 -23.28
C ALA A 62 -33.79 4.75 -21.75
N ASN A 63 -35.03 4.56 -21.29
CA ASN A 63 -35.33 4.57 -19.86
C ASN A 63 -34.60 3.46 -19.09
N ARG A 64 -34.54 2.25 -19.66
CA ARG A 64 -33.83 1.13 -19.04
C ARG A 64 -32.34 1.40 -18.96
N LEU A 65 -31.73 1.81 -20.07
CA LEU A 65 -30.29 2.07 -20.15
C LEU A 65 -29.88 3.24 -19.24
N LEU A 66 -30.70 4.29 -19.11
CA LEU A 66 -30.46 5.38 -18.15
C LEU A 66 -30.52 4.91 -16.70
N MET A 67 -31.45 4.01 -16.35
CA MET A 67 -31.49 3.40 -15.01
C MET A 67 -30.23 2.57 -14.74
N GLU A 68 -29.76 1.80 -15.73
CA GLU A 68 -28.53 1.01 -15.61
C GLU A 68 -27.29 1.91 -15.44
N ILE A 69 -27.20 3.04 -16.15
CA ILE A 69 -26.16 4.07 -15.92
C ILE A 69 -26.25 4.64 -14.49
N GLY A 70 -27.46 4.92 -14.01
CA GLY A 70 -27.69 5.43 -12.66
C GLY A 70 -27.21 4.45 -11.58
N GLU A 71 -27.45 3.16 -11.77
CA GLU A 71 -26.96 2.13 -10.84
C GLU A 71 -25.44 1.94 -10.95
N ALA A 72 -24.89 1.91 -12.16
CA ALA A 72 -23.44 1.85 -12.39
C ALA A 72 -22.71 3.03 -11.73
N SER A 73 -23.30 4.23 -11.77
CA SER A 73 -22.79 5.42 -11.08
C SER A 73 -22.73 5.22 -9.57
N ARG A 74 -23.80 4.70 -8.95
CA ARG A 74 -23.82 4.41 -7.50
C ARG A 74 -22.80 3.36 -7.11
N VAL A 75 -22.68 2.29 -7.88
CA VAL A 75 -21.68 1.24 -7.64
C VAL A 75 -20.28 1.82 -7.75
N SER A 76 -20.01 2.63 -8.77
CA SER A 76 -18.71 3.28 -8.97
C SER A 76 -18.36 4.21 -7.81
N LEU A 77 -19.32 5.03 -7.36
CA LEU A 77 -19.13 5.91 -6.20
C LEU A 77 -18.84 5.13 -4.92
N ARG A 78 -19.56 4.03 -4.65
CA ARG A 78 -19.29 3.18 -3.49
C ARG A 78 -17.87 2.62 -3.54
N ALA A 79 -17.46 2.08 -4.69
CA ALA A 79 -16.10 1.58 -4.88
C ALA A 79 -15.05 2.68 -4.64
N MET A 80 -15.27 3.89 -5.16
CA MET A 80 -14.37 5.02 -4.94
C MET A 80 -14.31 5.46 -3.47
N THR A 81 -15.43 5.39 -2.73
CA THR A 81 -15.44 5.75 -1.30
C THR A 81 -14.70 4.75 -0.41
N ASP A 82 -14.47 3.53 -0.88
CA ASP A 82 -13.66 2.54 -0.18
C ASP A 82 -12.15 2.72 -0.40
N LEU A 83 -11.73 3.41 -1.47
CA LEU A 83 -10.32 3.58 -1.82
C LEU A 83 -9.48 4.26 -0.73
N PRO A 84 -9.94 5.32 -0.04
CA PRO A 84 -9.14 5.95 1.03
C PRO A 84 -8.83 4.97 2.16
N ARG A 85 -9.79 4.11 2.52
CA ARG A 85 -9.60 3.07 3.54
C ARG A 85 -8.56 2.05 3.09
N GLN A 86 -8.66 1.57 1.85
CA GLN A 86 -7.68 0.64 1.28
C GLN A 86 -6.27 1.24 1.21
N ALA A 87 -6.16 2.52 0.84
CA ALA A 87 -4.88 3.23 0.80
C ALA A 87 -4.27 3.37 2.20
N ALA A 88 -5.08 3.65 3.23
CA ALA A 88 -4.62 3.68 4.61
C ALA A 88 -4.14 2.30 5.10
N GLU A 89 -4.87 1.23 4.76
CA GLU A 89 -4.46 -0.15 5.07
C GLU A 89 -3.10 -0.49 4.41
N ARG A 90 -2.91 -0.13 3.14
CA ARG A 90 -1.63 -0.30 2.42
C ARG A 90 -0.49 0.51 3.01
N PHE A 91 -0.76 1.76 3.41
CA PHE A 91 0.23 2.59 4.08
C PHE A 91 0.73 1.93 5.38
N ILE A 92 -0.19 1.43 6.21
CA ILE A 92 0.15 0.73 7.47
C ILE A 92 0.94 -0.56 7.17
N GLU A 93 0.55 -1.31 6.14
CA GLU A 93 1.26 -2.53 5.70
C GLU A 93 2.70 -2.22 5.28
N GLU A 94 2.93 -1.17 4.49
CA GLU A 94 4.26 -0.77 4.04
C GLU A 94 5.15 -0.32 5.21
N LEU A 95 4.60 0.38 6.21
CA LEU A 95 5.34 0.69 7.44
C LEU A 95 5.74 -0.57 8.22
N GLY A 96 4.83 -1.55 8.31
CA GLY A 96 5.11 -2.83 8.97
C GLY A 96 6.23 -3.64 8.30
N LYS A 97 6.33 -3.60 6.96
CA LYS A 97 7.40 -4.27 6.20
C LYS A 97 8.78 -3.66 6.50
N SER A 98 8.86 -2.35 6.66
CA SER A 98 10.10 -1.65 7.01
C SER A 98 10.61 -2.04 8.40
N GLU A 99 9.70 -2.10 9.39
CA GLU A 99 10.02 -2.57 10.75
C GLU A 99 10.47 -4.04 10.78
N GLN A 100 9.81 -4.92 10.04
CA GLN A 100 10.14 -6.34 10.00
C GLN A 100 11.49 -6.61 9.31
N SER A 101 11.85 -5.80 8.31
CA SER A 101 13.16 -5.85 7.64
C SER A 101 14.31 -5.48 8.60
N ARG A 102 14.08 -4.48 9.45
CA ARG A 102 15.05 -4.06 10.50
C ARG A 102 15.21 -5.12 11.60
N ALA A 103 14.13 -5.77 12.02
CA ALA A 103 14.18 -6.83 13.02
C ALA A 103 14.90 -8.10 12.52
N SER A 104 14.79 -8.40 11.23
CA SER A 104 15.41 -9.57 10.60
C SER A 104 16.92 -9.41 10.41
N GLY A 105 17.41 -8.19 10.16
CA GLY A 105 18.84 -7.87 10.05
C GLY A 105 19.63 -8.05 11.37
N LYS A 106 18.99 -8.00 12.54
CA LYS A 106 19.64 -8.18 13.85
C LYS A 106 19.88 -9.64 14.27
N LYS A 107 19.32 -10.64 13.57
CA LYS A 107 19.47 -12.08 13.94
C LYS A 107 20.66 -12.79 13.26
N GLY A 108 21.48 -12.09 12.48
CA GLY A 108 22.57 -12.67 11.68
C GLY A 108 23.91 -12.95 12.39
N ALA A 109 24.05 -12.68 13.69
CA ALA A 109 25.32 -12.87 14.42
C ALA A 109 25.29 -14.03 15.45
N ALA A 110 24.51 -15.08 15.20
CA ALA A 110 24.59 -16.32 15.97
C ALA A 110 25.78 -17.18 15.47
N ARG A 111 26.96 -16.85 15.97
CA ARG A 111 28.23 -17.59 15.83
C ARG A 111 27.98 -19.10 16.03
N PRO A 112 28.34 -19.99 15.09
CA PRO A 112 28.04 -21.41 15.21
C PRO A 112 28.80 -22.00 16.42
N LYS A 113 28.05 -22.66 17.32
CA LYS A 113 28.61 -23.39 18.46
C LYS A 113 29.56 -24.48 17.95
N ALA A 114 30.83 -24.36 18.29
CA ALA A 114 31.85 -25.37 18.00
C ALA A 114 31.44 -26.72 18.65
N LYS A 115 31.19 -27.73 17.83
CA LYS A 115 31.05 -29.13 18.27
C LYS A 115 32.38 -29.58 18.89
N ARG A 116 32.43 -29.74 20.22
CA ARG A 116 33.50 -30.50 20.90
C ARG A 116 33.34 -31.98 20.51
N SER A 117 34.16 -32.48 19.59
CA SER A 117 34.34 -33.92 19.43
C SER A 117 35.28 -34.41 20.53
N VAL A 118 34.77 -35.22 21.44
CA VAL A 118 35.58 -35.99 22.38
C VAL A 118 36.32 -37.08 21.58
N ARG A 119 37.65 -36.95 21.47
CA ARG A 119 38.52 -37.97 20.90
C ARG A 119 38.87 -38.97 22.00
N ALA A 120 38.34 -40.19 21.91
CA ALA A 120 38.77 -41.31 22.72
C ALA A 120 40.25 -41.63 22.41
N LYS A 121 41.03 -41.87 23.46
CA LYS A 121 42.44 -42.26 23.42
C LYS A 121 42.59 -43.77 23.13
N PRO A 122 43.74 -44.20 22.57
CA PRO A 122 44.06 -45.60 22.30
C PRO A 122 44.29 -46.41 23.57
#